data_AF-W2JYJ6-F1
#
_entry.id   AF-W2JYJ6-F1
#
_cell.length_a   1.000
_cell.length_b   1.000
_cell.length_c   1.000
_cell.angle_alpha   90.00
_cell.angle_beta   90.00
_cell.angle_gamma   90.00
#
_symmetry.space_group_name_H-M   'P 1'
#
loop_
_entity.id
_entity.type
_entity.pdbx_description
1 polymer ?
#
loop_
_entity_poly.entity_id
_entity_poly.type
_entity_poly.pdbx_seq_one_letter_code
_entity_poly.pdbx_strand_id
1 'polypeptide(L)'
;MTEELYASPISQPSRAVYWLCKLNNHPIEYKYTNPAKGETRTETFLQLSPIGKIPVLKDGEFVLTESHAIMLYLADKHGWESWCPKDLKIRARIQEYTNWHHLNTRRSSEIFFNQLMLNIGRGTPAMEAMLQKKHKIISGMFRILEFWLRHGNLYLVSNTKPTVVDLSCYNEVVQLEVMGLLTDVQKDFPKVAAWLKRMKDIPYHDEMLAPMGKFFRKFKLSANM
;
A
#
# COMPACT_ATOMS: atom_id res chain seq x y z
N MET A 1 -27.38 0.70 1.79
CA MET A 1 -26.50 1.46 2.70
C MET A 1 -25.16 1.63 2.00
N THR A 2 -24.52 2.79 2.14
CA THR A 2 -23.18 3.03 1.57
C THR A 2 -22.15 2.27 2.39
N GLU A 3 -21.14 1.66 1.77
CA GLU A 3 -20.06 1.00 2.52
C GLU A 3 -19.26 2.03 3.33
N GLU A 4 -18.85 1.65 4.54
CA GLU A 4 -18.00 2.46 5.42
C GLU A 4 -16.55 1.93 5.37
N LEU A 5 -15.57 2.83 5.23
CA LEU A 5 -14.15 2.52 5.24
C LEU A 5 -13.45 3.21 6.41
N TYR A 6 -13.07 2.42 7.42
CA TYR A 6 -12.25 2.90 8.53
C TYR A 6 -10.78 2.91 8.12
N ALA A 7 -10.22 4.10 7.95
CA ALA A 7 -8.94 4.26 7.27
C ALA A 7 -8.19 5.54 7.67
N SER A 8 -6.88 5.54 7.41
CA SER A 8 -6.01 6.71 7.53
C SER A 8 -5.26 6.95 6.22
N PRO A 9 -5.17 8.19 5.72
CA PRO A 9 -4.42 8.48 4.50
C PRO A 9 -2.90 8.34 4.71
N ILE A 10 -2.43 8.13 5.94
CA ILE A 10 -1.01 7.85 6.24
C ILE A 10 -0.69 6.35 6.08
N SER A 11 -1.68 5.47 6.21
CA SER A 11 -1.53 4.02 6.09
C SER A 11 -1.52 3.59 4.61
N GLN A 12 -0.45 2.90 4.17
CA GLN A 12 -0.33 2.37 2.80
C GLN A 12 -1.52 1.48 2.39
N PRO A 13 -1.92 0.45 3.19
CA PRO A 13 -3.05 -0.41 2.81
C PRO A 13 -4.38 0.35 2.78
N SER A 14 -4.56 1.36 3.63
CA SER A 14 -5.76 2.22 3.61
C SER A 14 -5.82 3.09 2.35
N ARG A 15 -4.68 3.68 1.94
CA ARG A 15 -4.60 4.43 0.69
C ARG A 15 -4.90 3.56 -0.53
N ALA A 16 -4.39 2.32 -0.56
CA ALA A 16 -4.66 1.41 -1.67
C ALA A 16 -6.16 1.13 -1.86
N VAL A 17 -6.89 0.83 -0.78
CA VAL A 17 -8.34 0.61 -0.83
C VAL A 17 -9.08 1.89 -1.25
N TYR A 18 -8.78 3.02 -0.61
CA TYR A 18 -9.51 4.26 -0.90
C TYR A 18 -9.24 4.77 -2.32
N TRP A 19 -8.01 4.61 -2.80
CA TRP A 19 -7.66 4.97 -4.18
C TRP A 19 -8.38 4.09 -5.20
N LEU A 20 -8.52 2.78 -4.92
CA LEU A 20 -9.35 1.90 -5.76
C LEU A 20 -10.79 2.41 -5.85
N CYS A 21 -11.41 2.80 -4.73
CA CYS A 21 -12.77 3.37 -4.75
C CYS A 21 -12.82 4.66 -5.59
N LYS A 22 -11.86 5.57 -5.40
CA LYS A 22 -11.78 6.84 -6.15
C LYS A 22 -11.63 6.61 -7.66
N LEU A 23 -10.79 5.67 -8.07
CA LEU A 23 -10.56 5.32 -9.47
C LEU A 23 -11.81 4.76 -10.17
N ASN A 24 -12.75 4.19 -9.42
CA ASN A 24 -14.00 3.66 -9.95
C ASN A 24 -15.19 4.60 -9.67
N ASN A 25 -14.94 5.84 -9.24
CA ASN A 25 -15.97 6.81 -8.86
C ASN A 25 -16.99 6.24 -7.84
N HIS A 26 -16.53 5.34 -6.96
CA HIS A 26 -17.38 4.67 -5.98
C HIS A 26 -17.52 5.52 -4.72
N PRO A 27 -18.74 5.98 -4.37
CA PRO A 27 -18.95 6.68 -3.11
C PRO A 27 -18.78 5.70 -1.95
N ILE A 28 -17.81 5.98 -1.08
CA ILE A 28 -17.56 5.21 0.14
C ILE A 28 -17.50 6.17 1.32
N GLU A 29 -18.14 5.83 2.43
CA GLU A 29 -18.10 6.67 3.62
C GLU A 29 -16.75 6.50 4.32
N TYR A 30 -15.87 7.49 4.18
CA TYR A 30 -14.53 7.45 4.77
C TYR A 30 -14.57 7.81 6.26
N LYS A 31 -14.47 6.80 7.13
CA LYS A 31 -14.36 6.97 8.58
C LYS A 31 -12.90 7.15 8.96
N TYR A 32 -12.44 8.41 9.03
CA TYR A 32 -11.06 8.71 9.43
C TYR A 32 -10.76 8.09 10.80
N THR A 33 -9.74 7.24 10.85
CA THR A 33 -9.30 6.53 12.04
C THR A 33 -7.80 6.70 12.21
N ASN A 34 -7.34 7.18 13.37
CA ASN A 34 -5.95 7.49 13.68
C ASN A 34 -5.37 6.53 14.72
N PRO A 35 -4.59 5.51 14.29
CA PRO A 35 -3.93 4.58 15.21
C PRO A 35 -3.00 5.27 16.22
N ALA A 36 -2.37 6.40 15.86
CA ALA A 36 -1.44 7.10 16.75
C ALA A 36 -2.15 7.77 17.95
N LYS A 37 -3.47 7.97 17.88
CA LYS A 37 -4.31 8.44 18.99
C LYS A 37 -4.95 7.30 19.80
N GLY A 38 -4.64 6.04 19.46
CA GLY A 38 -5.23 4.87 20.12
C GLY A 38 -6.66 4.54 19.65
N GLU A 39 -7.17 5.18 18.59
CA GLU A 39 -8.55 5.00 18.14
C GLU A 39 -8.85 3.53 17.75
N THR A 40 -7.85 2.81 17.23
CA THR A 40 -7.97 1.37 16.89
C THR A 40 -7.90 0.42 18.10
N ARG A 41 -7.80 0.96 19.32
CA ARG A 41 -7.74 0.22 20.59
C ARG A 41 -8.92 0.52 21.51
N THR A 42 -9.85 1.37 21.07
CA THR A 42 -11.12 1.59 21.77
C THR A 42 -11.96 0.33 21.74
N GLU A 43 -12.79 0.13 22.77
CA GLU A 43 -13.71 -1.03 22.83
C GLU A 43 -14.62 -1.08 21.59
N THR A 44 -15.17 0.06 21.18
CA THR A 44 -16.00 0.19 19.98
C THR A 44 -15.27 -0.24 18.71
N PHE A 45 -14.00 0.13 18.53
CA PHE A 45 -13.24 -0.31 17.36
C PHE A 45 -12.88 -1.79 17.43
N LEU A 46 -12.56 -2.32 18.62
CA LEU A 46 -12.20 -3.72 18.79
C LEU A 46 -13.40 -4.67 18.60
N GLN A 47 -14.63 -4.20 18.85
CA GLN A 47 -15.86 -4.89 18.46
C GLN A 47 -15.99 -5.01 16.94
N LEU A 48 -15.52 -4.00 16.18
CA LEU A 48 -15.48 -4.04 14.72
C LEU A 48 -14.33 -4.93 14.21
N SER A 49 -13.13 -4.79 14.76
CA SER A 49 -11.96 -5.57 14.38
C SER A 49 -11.12 -5.91 15.61
N PRO A 50 -11.11 -7.17 16.07
CA PRO A 50 -10.31 -7.57 17.24
C PRO A 50 -8.80 -7.44 16.99
N ILE A 51 -8.37 -7.40 15.72
CA ILE A 51 -6.98 -7.16 15.32
C ILE A 51 -6.56 -5.72 15.68
N GLY A 52 -7.50 -4.76 15.68
CA GLY A 52 -7.27 -3.35 15.96
C GLY A 52 -6.31 -2.70 14.96
N LYS A 53 -6.47 -3.04 13.67
CA LYS A 53 -5.73 -2.48 12.53
C LYS A 53 -6.70 -1.89 11.51
N ILE A 54 -6.18 -1.01 10.67
CA ILE A 54 -6.87 -0.41 9.52
C ILE A 54 -6.16 -0.84 8.22
N PRO A 55 -6.86 -0.89 7.07
CA PRO A 55 -8.28 -0.57 6.88
C PRO A 55 -9.25 -1.63 7.39
N VAL A 56 -10.48 -1.20 7.68
CA VAL A 56 -11.65 -2.08 7.90
C VAL A 56 -12.78 -1.59 7.01
N LEU A 57 -13.41 -2.50 6.26
CA LEU A 57 -14.61 -2.25 5.49
C LEU A 57 -15.82 -2.74 6.29
N LYS A 58 -16.89 -1.95 6.33
CA LYS A 58 -18.19 -2.36 6.82
C LYS A 58 -19.23 -2.16 5.71
N ASP A 59 -19.89 -3.24 5.33
CA ASP A 59 -20.96 -3.28 4.34
C ASP A 59 -22.23 -3.84 4.99
N GLY A 60 -23.05 -2.94 5.54
CA GLY A 60 -24.14 -3.32 6.44
C GLY A 60 -23.60 -4.05 7.67
N GLU A 61 -24.07 -5.29 7.89
CA GLU A 61 -23.62 -6.16 8.98
C GLU A 61 -22.32 -6.92 8.64
N PHE A 62 -21.90 -6.93 7.37
CA PHE A 62 -20.69 -7.62 6.96
C PHE A 62 -19.46 -6.74 7.22
N VAL A 63 -18.52 -7.24 8.03
CA VAL A 63 -17.27 -6.55 8.34
C VAL A 63 -16.10 -7.33 7.78
N LEU A 64 -15.25 -6.65 7.01
CA LEU A 64 -14.10 -7.24 6.37
C LEU A 64 -12.82 -6.48 6.73
N THR A 65 -11.79 -7.23 7.10
CA THR A 65 -10.45 -6.72 7.39
C THR A 65 -9.48 -7.22 6.32
N GLU A 66 -8.23 -6.78 6.37
CA GLU A 66 -7.18 -7.02 5.37
C GLU A 66 -7.42 -6.31 4.03
N SER A 67 -6.51 -5.40 3.66
CA SER A 67 -6.69 -4.53 2.49
C SER A 67 -6.82 -5.28 1.17
N HIS A 68 -6.11 -6.40 0.99
CA HIS A 68 -6.24 -7.17 -0.25
C HIS A 68 -7.61 -7.84 -0.34
N ALA A 69 -8.10 -8.42 0.76
CA ALA A 69 -9.43 -8.99 0.80
C ALA A 69 -10.50 -7.93 0.52
N ILE A 70 -10.37 -6.74 1.12
CA ILE A 70 -11.27 -5.60 0.88
C ILE A 70 -11.25 -5.17 -0.59
N MET A 71 -10.08 -4.99 -1.20
CA MET A 71 -9.98 -4.58 -2.61
C MET A 71 -10.57 -5.63 -3.56
N LEU A 72 -10.30 -6.92 -3.31
CA LEU A 72 -10.86 -8.01 -4.11
C LEU A 72 -12.38 -8.09 -3.97
N TYR A 73 -12.88 -7.98 -2.74
CA TYR A 73 -14.31 -7.96 -2.45
C TYR A 73 -15.03 -6.82 -3.15
N LEU A 74 -14.53 -5.58 -3.04
CA LEU A 74 -15.12 -4.43 -3.71
C LEU A 74 -15.06 -4.57 -5.23
N ALA A 75 -13.94 -5.05 -5.78
CA ALA A 75 -13.82 -5.26 -7.21
C ALA A 75 -14.81 -6.31 -7.73
N ASP A 76 -14.96 -7.44 -7.02
CA ASP A 76 -15.89 -8.50 -7.40
C ASP A 76 -17.36 -8.04 -7.20
N LYS A 77 -17.68 -7.34 -6.11
CA LYS A 77 -19.03 -6.82 -5.78
C LYS A 77 -19.54 -5.82 -6.82
N HIS A 78 -18.69 -4.89 -7.24
CA HIS A 78 -19.07 -3.79 -8.12
C HIS A 78 -18.70 -4.01 -9.60
N GLY A 79 -18.17 -5.20 -9.94
CA GLY A 79 -17.83 -5.54 -11.33
C GLY A 79 -16.64 -4.75 -11.89
N TRP A 80 -15.68 -4.39 -11.05
CA TRP A 80 -14.46 -3.67 -11.46
C TRP A 80 -13.42 -4.62 -12.09
N GLU A 81 -13.81 -5.33 -13.14
CA GLU A 81 -13.02 -6.40 -13.75
C GLU A 81 -11.66 -5.93 -14.28
N SER A 82 -11.50 -4.64 -14.59
CA SER A 82 -10.19 -4.08 -14.97
C SER A 82 -9.17 -4.16 -13.83
N TRP A 83 -9.62 -4.03 -12.58
CA TRP A 83 -8.79 -4.12 -11.38
C TRP A 83 -8.61 -5.55 -10.89
N CYS A 84 -9.60 -6.42 -11.13
CA CYS A 84 -9.55 -7.83 -10.78
C CYS A 84 -10.11 -8.73 -11.90
N PRO A 85 -9.35 -8.98 -12.97
CA PRO A 85 -9.81 -9.79 -14.09
C PRO A 85 -10.20 -11.21 -13.67
N LYS A 86 -11.23 -11.77 -14.30
CA LYS A 86 -11.70 -13.15 -14.03
C LYS A 86 -10.84 -14.24 -14.66
N ASP A 87 -9.87 -13.88 -15.49
CA ASP A 87 -8.92 -14.84 -16.07
C ASP A 87 -8.21 -15.63 -14.96
N LEU A 88 -8.23 -16.96 -15.07
CA LEU A 88 -7.73 -17.86 -14.04
C LEU A 88 -6.25 -17.62 -13.73
N LYS A 89 -5.42 -17.37 -14.74
CA LYS A 89 -3.98 -17.16 -14.56
C LYS A 89 -3.72 -15.81 -13.92
N ILE A 90 -4.44 -14.76 -14.31
CA ILE A 90 -4.33 -13.44 -13.67
C ILE A 90 -4.79 -13.52 -12.20
N ARG A 91 -5.92 -14.17 -11.90
CA ARG A 91 -6.37 -14.38 -10.51
C ARG A 91 -5.33 -15.13 -9.69
N ALA A 92 -4.71 -16.18 -10.25
CA ALA A 92 -3.64 -16.91 -9.57
C ALA A 92 -2.41 -16.04 -9.28
N ARG A 93 -2.02 -15.15 -10.23
CA ARG A 93 -0.91 -14.20 -10.03
C ARG A 93 -1.25 -13.10 -9.02
N ILE A 94 -2.49 -12.63 -8.99
CA ILE A 94 -2.97 -11.72 -7.95
C ILE A 94 -2.80 -12.38 -6.58
N GLN A 95 -3.28 -13.62 -6.43
CA GLN A 95 -3.14 -14.38 -5.18
C GLN A 95 -1.68 -14.62 -4.81
N GLU A 96 -0.82 -14.98 -5.77
CA GLU A 96 0.61 -15.14 -5.55
C GLU A 96 1.22 -13.86 -4.93
N TYR A 97 0.94 -12.70 -5.52
CA TYR A 97 1.41 -11.42 -5.01
C TYR A 97 0.84 -11.12 -3.61
N THR A 98 -0.47 -11.24 -3.40
CA THR A 98 -1.09 -10.83 -2.13
C THR A 98 -0.58 -11.68 -0.96
N ASN A 99 -0.37 -12.97 -1.18
CA ASN A 99 0.23 -13.86 -0.16
C ASN A 99 1.72 -13.55 0.06
N TRP A 100 2.46 -13.21 -1.00
CA TRP A 100 3.88 -12.83 -0.89
C TRP A 100 4.08 -11.47 -0.22
N HIS A 101 3.19 -10.50 -0.45
CA HIS A 101 3.32 -9.10 -0.02
C HIS A 101 3.65 -8.96 1.48
N HIS A 102 2.97 -9.73 2.34
CA HIS A 102 3.00 -9.56 3.79
C HIS A 102 4.40 -9.72 4.41
N LEU A 103 5.27 -10.52 3.79
CA LEU A 103 6.66 -10.72 4.25
C LEU A 103 7.70 -9.97 3.42
N ASN A 104 7.27 -9.29 2.35
CA ASN A 104 8.13 -8.71 1.34
C ASN A 104 7.87 -7.23 1.15
N THR A 105 7.00 -6.82 0.22
CA THR A 105 6.69 -5.40 -0.02
C THR A 105 6.22 -4.66 1.22
N ARG A 106 5.55 -5.35 2.16
CA ARG A 106 5.14 -4.77 3.45
C ARG A 106 6.30 -4.31 4.33
N ARG A 107 7.54 -4.80 4.09
CA ARG A 107 8.75 -4.38 4.80
C ARG A 107 9.06 -2.89 4.62
N SER A 108 8.55 -2.24 3.57
CA SER A 108 8.63 -0.78 3.42
C SER A 108 8.00 -0.04 4.61
N SER A 109 6.95 -0.61 5.20
CA SER A 109 6.31 -0.04 6.38
C SER A 109 7.09 -0.24 7.65
N GLU A 110 7.88 -1.31 7.74
CA GLU A 110 8.81 -1.51 8.86
C GLU A 110 9.91 -0.45 8.80
N ILE A 111 10.43 -0.18 7.59
CA ILE A 111 11.39 0.91 7.33
C ILE A 111 10.81 2.26 7.74
N PHE A 112 9.62 2.59 7.26
CA PHE A 112 8.96 3.84 7.62
C PHE A 112 8.69 3.96 9.12
N PHE A 113 8.11 2.93 9.73
CA PHE A 113 7.72 2.98 11.14
C PHE A 113 8.95 3.10 12.05
N ASN A 114 10.00 2.32 11.80
CA ASN A 114 11.22 2.38 12.59
C ASN A 114 11.92 3.73 12.44
N GLN A 115 11.96 4.30 11.22
CA GLN A 115 12.51 5.63 11.00
C GLN A 115 11.68 6.71 11.71
N LEU A 116 10.35 6.61 11.69
CA LEU A 116 9.46 7.51 12.41
C LEU A 116 9.71 7.45 13.92
N MET A 117 9.81 6.24 14.49
CA MET A 117 10.07 6.05 15.92
C MET A 117 11.39 6.70 16.35
N LEU A 118 12.46 6.54 15.56
CA LEU A 118 13.73 7.24 15.81
C LEU A 118 13.58 8.76 15.76
N ASN A 119 12.93 9.27 14.72
CA ASN A 119 12.76 10.72 14.53
C ASN A 119 11.96 11.40 15.65
N ILE A 120 11.06 10.67 16.33
CA ILE A 120 10.27 11.17 17.47
C ILE A 120 10.85 10.80 18.84
N GLY A 121 12.08 10.28 18.90
CA GLY A 121 12.77 9.95 20.16
C GLY A 121 12.24 8.69 20.85
N ARG A 122 11.55 7.80 20.13
CA ARG A 122 11.02 6.51 20.61
C ARG A 122 11.68 5.30 19.95
N GLY A 123 12.83 5.50 19.31
CA GLY A 123 13.57 4.43 18.66
C GLY A 123 14.16 3.44 19.66
N THR A 124 14.46 2.23 19.17
CA THR A 124 15.13 1.18 19.95
C THR A 124 16.34 0.64 19.17
N PRO A 125 17.32 0.02 19.84
CA PRO A 125 18.47 -0.59 19.14
C PRO A 125 18.06 -1.60 18.06
N ALA A 126 16.97 -2.35 18.28
CA ALA A 126 16.43 -3.28 17.29
C ALA A 126 15.90 -2.55 16.03
N MET A 127 15.25 -1.39 16.21
CA MET A 127 14.77 -0.57 15.10
C MET A 127 15.92 -0.01 14.27
N GLU A 128 16.96 0.50 14.93
CA GLU A 128 18.19 0.98 14.28
C GLU A 128 18.88 -0.14 13.50
N ALA A 129 19.08 -1.30 14.12
CA ALA A 129 19.71 -2.47 13.49
C ALA A 129 18.95 -2.96 12.25
N MET A 130 17.61 -2.86 12.24
CA MET A 130 16.80 -3.14 11.06
C MET A 130 17.07 -2.10 9.96
N LEU A 131 17.09 -0.81 10.29
CA LEU A 131 17.32 0.25 9.31
C LEU A 131 18.69 0.19 8.64
N GLN A 132 19.71 -0.36 9.31
CA GLN A 132 21.01 -0.64 8.66
C GLN A 132 20.89 -1.63 7.50
N LYS A 133 19.84 -2.47 7.48
CA LYS A 133 19.57 -3.45 6.43
C LYS A 133 18.63 -2.93 5.33
N LYS A 134 18.15 -1.68 5.42
CA LYS A 134 17.10 -1.14 4.53
C LYS A 134 17.42 -1.30 3.04
N HIS A 135 18.65 -0.97 2.61
CA HIS A 135 19.03 -1.08 1.20
C HIS A 135 19.01 -2.52 0.70
N LYS A 136 19.44 -3.49 1.53
CA LYS A 136 19.39 -4.92 1.20
C LYS A 136 17.93 -5.41 1.09
N ILE A 137 17.06 -4.96 2.00
CA ILE A 137 15.63 -5.28 1.98
C ILE A 137 14.99 -4.72 0.70
N ILE A 138 15.23 -3.46 0.37
CA ILE A 138 14.69 -2.78 -0.81
C ILE A 138 15.18 -3.47 -2.10
N SER A 139 16.48 -3.73 -2.22
CA SER A 139 17.07 -4.42 -3.38
C SER A 139 16.51 -5.84 -3.55
N GLY A 140 16.35 -6.59 -2.43
CA GLY A 140 15.76 -7.92 -2.45
C GLY A 140 14.31 -7.91 -2.94
N MET A 141 13.49 -6.98 -2.45
CA MET A 141 12.13 -6.77 -2.93
C MET A 141 12.11 -6.41 -4.43
N PHE A 142 12.95 -5.45 -4.85
CA PHE A 142 12.95 -4.96 -6.23
C PHE A 142 13.41 -6.02 -7.22
N ARG A 143 14.31 -6.93 -6.83
CA ARG A 143 14.69 -8.09 -7.66
C ARG A 143 13.48 -8.97 -8.01
N ILE A 144 12.54 -9.15 -7.09
CA ILE A 144 11.32 -9.94 -7.34
C ILE A 144 10.33 -9.15 -8.19
N LEU A 145 10.15 -7.85 -7.95
CA LEU A 145 9.29 -7.02 -8.80
C LEU A 145 9.83 -6.95 -10.24
N GLU A 146 11.13 -6.78 -10.41
CA GLU A 146 11.84 -6.80 -11.69
C GLU A 146 11.68 -8.16 -12.39
N PHE A 147 11.65 -9.26 -11.63
CA PHE A 147 11.33 -10.59 -12.13
C PHE A 147 9.90 -10.64 -12.67
N TRP A 148 8.89 -10.21 -11.89
CA TRP A 148 7.49 -10.32 -12.33
C TRP A 148 7.17 -9.44 -13.53
N LEU A 149 7.76 -8.24 -13.59
CA LEU A 149 7.60 -7.34 -14.73
C LEU A 149 8.25 -7.87 -16.03
N ARG A 150 9.12 -8.89 -15.97
CA ARG A 150 9.78 -9.44 -17.18
C ARG A 150 8.88 -10.35 -18.01
N HIS A 151 7.72 -10.77 -17.50
CA HIS A 151 6.84 -11.73 -18.17
C HIS A 151 6.03 -11.12 -19.33
N GLY A 152 6.59 -10.11 -20.02
CA GLY A 152 5.86 -9.29 -20.99
C GLY A 152 4.84 -8.35 -20.36
N ASN A 153 4.86 -8.22 -19.02
CA ASN A 153 3.89 -7.41 -18.30
C ASN A 153 4.35 -5.94 -18.21
N LEU A 154 3.42 -5.01 -18.43
CA LEU A 154 3.61 -3.59 -18.15
C LEU A 154 3.29 -3.26 -16.68
N TYR A 155 2.45 -4.08 -16.05
CA TYR A 155 2.03 -4.04 -14.66
C TYR A 155 2.42 -5.36 -13.98
N LEU A 156 2.24 -5.54 -12.67
CA LEU A 156 2.79 -6.74 -12.00
C LEU A 156 2.24 -8.05 -12.55
N VAL A 157 0.95 -8.08 -12.89
CA VAL A 157 0.24 -9.31 -13.32
C VAL A 157 -0.47 -9.16 -14.66
N SER A 158 -0.31 -8.01 -15.34
CA SER A 158 -1.02 -7.67 -16.56
C SER A 158 -0.12 -6.90 -17.53
N ASN A 159 -0.31 -7.13 -18.82
CA ASN A 159 0.44 -6.46 -19.89
C ASN A 159 -0.21 -5.18 -20.41
N THR A 160 -1.41 -4.82 -19.95
CA THR A 160 -2.17 -3.69 -20.53
C THR A 160 -2.68 -2.68 -19.51
N LYS A 161 -3.17 -3.13 -18.35
CA LYS A 161 -3.79 -2.27 -17.33
C LYS A 161 -3.32 -2.66 -15.92
N PRO A 162 -3.25 -1.69 -14.97
CA PRO A 162 -2.94 -2.01 -13.59
C PRO A 162 -4.07 -2.83 -12.95
N THR A 163 -3.73 -3.59 -11.92
CA THR A 163 -4.68 -4.35 -11.11
C THR A 163 -4.60 -3.93 -9.63
N VAL A 164 -5.43 -4.53 -8.77
CA VAL A 164 -5.38 -4.28 -7.31
C VAL A 164 -3.99 -4.49 -6.71
N VAL A 165 -3.17 -5.38 -7.29
CA VAL A 165 -1.82 -5.63 -6.78
C VAL A 165 -0.85 -4.50 -7.10
N ASP A 166 -1.04 -3.80 -8.21
CA ASP A 166 -0.25 -2.64 -8.58
C ASP A 166 -0.53 -1.48 -7.62
N LEU A 167 -1.80 -1.20 -7.30
CA LEU A 167 -2.17 -0.18 -6.31
C LEU A 167 -1.61 -0.51 -4.92
N SER A 168 -1.70 -1.77 -4.49
CA SER A 168 -1.11 -2.21 -3.23
C SER A 168 0.41 -2.04 -3.22
N CYS A 169 1.10 -2.60 -4.23
CA CYS A 169 2.56 -2.54 -4.31
C CYS A 169 3.06 -1.11 -4.37
N TYR A 170 2.41 -0.29 -5.19
CA TYR A 170 2.84 1.08 -5.41
C TYR A 170 2.75 1.90 -4.12
N ASN A 171 1.69 1.74 -3.32
CA ASN A 171 1.56 2.43 -2.04
C ASN A 171 2.65 2.05 -1.02
N GLU A 172 3.23 0.86 -1.14
CA GLU A 172 4.39 0.44 -0.35
C GLU A 172 5.68 1.07 -0.88
N VAL A 173 5.87 1.10 -2.20
CA VAL A 173 7.12 1.52 -2.86
C VAL A 173 7.26 3.04 -2.94
N VAL A 174 6.20 3.77 -3.30
CA VAL A 174 6.24 5.24 -3.44
C VAL A 174 6.60 5.92 -2.12
N GLN A 175 6.27 5.29 -1.00
CA GLN A 175 6.68 5.77 0.30
C GLN A 175 8.21 5.78 0.47
N LEU A 176 8.90 4.73 -0.01
CA LEU A 176 10.36 4.66 0.01
C LEU A 176 10.97 5.72 -0.92
N GLU A 177 10.30 6.03 -2.04
CA GLU A 177 10.70 7.13 -2.93
C GLU A 177 10.64 8.47 -2.21
N VAL A 178 9.52 8.76 -1.54
CA VAL A 178 9.34 10.01 -0.78
C VAL A 178 10.33 10.12 0.39
N MET A 179 10.77 8.99 0.96
CA MET A 179 11.84 8.94 1.95
C MET A 179 13.26 9.11 1.35
N GLY A 180 13.39 9.18 0.04
CA GLY A 180 14.67 9.26 -0.68
C GLY A 180 15.52 7.99 -0.59
N LEU A 181 14.87 6.83 -0.43
CA LEU A 181 15.57 5.54 -0.30
C LEU A 181 15.72 4.78 -1.63
N LEU A 182 15.17 5.33 -2.72
CA LEU A 182 15.24 4.72 -4.04
C LEU A 182 16.40 5.33 -4.84
N THR A 183 17.60 4.76 -4.66
CA THR A 183 18.82 5.11 -5.40
C THR A 183 19.06 4.13 -6.54
N ASP A 184 19.56 4.61 -7.69
CA ASP A 184 19.98 3.79 -8.85
C ASP A 184 18.93 2.83 -9.42
N VAL A 185 17.64 3.00 -9.11
CA VAL A 185 16.57 2.10 -9.55
C VAL A 185 16.53 1.98 -11.08
N GLN A 186 16.73 3.07 -11.81
CA GLN A 186 16.75 3.05 -13.28
C GLN A 186 17.88 2.19 -13.85
N LYS A 187 19.02 2.13 -13.16
CA LYS A 187 20.20 1.37 -13.58
C LYS A 187 20.05 -0.10 -13.23
N ASP A 188 19.66 -0.39 -11.99
CA ASP A 188 19.67 -1.76 -11.45
C ASP A 188 18.36 -2.52 -11.71
N PHE A 189 17.24 -1.81 -11.78
CA PHE A 189 15.88 -2.35 -11.93
C PHE A 189 15.06 -1.55 -12.96
N PRO A 190 15.48 -1.54 -14.24
CA PRO A 190 14.88 -0.69 -15.26
C PRO A 190 13.39 -0.96 -15.51
N LYS A 191 12.89 -2.20 -15.32
CA LYS A 191 11.45 -2.48 -15.47
C LYS A 191 10.68 -1.93 -14.29
N VAL A 192 11.20 -2.05 -13.07
CA VAL A 192 10.62 -1.42 -11.88
C VAL A 192 10.58 0.09 -12.04
N ALA A 193 11.66 0.71 -12.52
CA ALA A 193 11.69 2.15 -12.79
C ALA A 193 10.62 2.58 -13.81
N ALA A 194 10.47 1.82 -14.90
CA ALA A 194 9.44 2.07 -15.91
C ALA A 194 8.02 1.86 -15.35
N TRP A 195 7.81 0.87 -14.50
CA TRP A 195 6.54 0.63 -13.82
C TRP A 195 6.20 1.76 -12.83
N LEU A 196 7.17 2.21 -12.03
CA LEU A 196 6.99 3.36 -11.14
C LEU A 196 6.58 4.62 -11.91
N LYS A 197 7.21 4.87 -13.07
CA LYS A 197 6.83 5.98 -13.95
C LYS A 197 5.38 5.86 -14.40
N ARG A 198 4.95 4.69 -14.89
CA ARG A 198 3.55 4.46 -15.30
C ARG A 198 2.55 4.63 -14.15
N MET A 199 2.92 4.22 -12.94
CA MET A 199 2.03 4.33 -11.78
C MET A 199 1.81 5.78 -11.32
N LYS A 200 2.76 6.70 -11.61
CA LYS A 200 2.58 8.13 -11.36
C LYS A 200 1.52 8.77 -12.26
N ASP A 201 1.27 8.19 -13.44
CA ASP A 201 0.27 8.67 -14.40
C ASP A 201 -1.15 8.20 -14.06
N ILE A 202 -1.34 7.38 -13.02
CA ILE A 202 -2.66 6.90 -12.60
C ILE A 202 -3.47 8.06 -11.99
N PRO A 203 -4.75 8.26 -12.37
CA PRO A 203 -5.56 9.36 -11.86
C PRO A 203 -5.60 9.42 -10.33
N TYR A 204 -5.71 10.63 -9.78
CA TYR A 204 -5.70 10.93 -8.34
C TYR A 204 -4.38 10.62 -7.60
N HIS A 205 -3.29 10.26 -8.30
CA HIS A 205 -1.99 9.96 -7.68
C HIS A 205 -1.56 11.02 -6.65
N ASP A 206 -1.43 12.28 -7.06
CA ASP A 206 -0.94 13.35 -6.18
C ASP A 206 -1.92 13.65 -5.03
N GLU A 207 -3.23 13.58 -5.30
CA GLU A 207 -4.28 13.75 -4.29
C GLU A 207 -4.15 12.69 -3.18
N MET A 208 -3.97 11.42 -3.55
CA MET A 208 -3.86 10.31 -2.61
C MET A 208 -2.58 10.35 -1.78
N LEU A 209 -1.49 10.89 -2.34
CA LEU A 209 -0.20 10.98 -1.64
C LEU A 209 0.00 12.28 -0.88
N ALA A 210 -0.75 13.34 -1.17
CA ALA A 210 -0.59 14.65 -0.53
C ALA A 210 -0.64 14.61 1.01
N PRO A 211 -1.56 13.88 1.67
CA PRO A 211 -1.56 13.78 3.13
C PRO A 211 -0.31 13.09 3.68
N MET A 212 0.16 12.01 3.02
CA MET A 212 1.40 11.33 3.36
C MET A 212 2.59 12.28 3.22
N GLY A 213 2.70 13.02 2.11
CA GLY A 213 3.78 13.99 1.89
C GLY A 213 3.84 15.07 2.97
N LYS A 214 2.69 15.61 3.40
CA LYS A 214 2.60 16.57 4.51
C LYS A 214 3.09 15.96 5.83
N PHE A 215 2.66 14.73 6.12
CA PHE A 215 3.09 13.98 7.31
C PHE A 215 4.61 13.73 7.30
N PHE A 216 5.16 13.31 6.16
CA PHE A 216 6.56 12.93 6.04
C PHE A 216 7.47 14.15 6.25
N ARG A 217 7.11 15.31 5.71
CA ARG A 217 7.80 16.58 6.00
C ARG A 217 7.74 16.93 7.49
N LYS A 218 6.54 16.86 8.10
CA LYS A 218 6.36 17.17 9.52
C LYS A 218 7.26 16.34 10.44
N PHE A 219 7.45 15.06 10.11
CA PHE A 219 8.22 14.12 10.92
C PHE A 219 9.64 13.84 10.39
N LYS A 220 10.17 14.69 9.50
CA LYS A 220 11.53 14.59 8.94
C LYS A 220 11.83 13.21 8.32
N LEU A 221 10.82 12.63 7.66
CA LEU A 221 10.90 11.33 6.98
C LEU A 221 11.26 11.44 5.51
N SER A 222 10.95 12.58 4.89
CA SER A 222 11.40 12.86 3.53
C SER A 222 12.92 13.06 3.52
N ALA A 223 13.57 12.69 2.41
CA ALA A 223 14.93 13.18 2.18
C ALA A 223 14.93 14.71 2.30
N ASN A 224 15.98 15.26 2.91
CA ASN A 224 16.24 16.69 2.81
C ASN A 224 16.40 16.99 1.31
N MET A 225 15.40 17.65 0.73
CA MET A 225 15.59 18.37 -0.54
C MET A 225 16.38 19.63 -0.24
#